data_AF-A0A7X0GBV2-F1
#
_entry.id   AF-A0A7X0GBV2-F1
#
_cell.length_a   1.000
_cell.length_b   1.000
_cell.length_c   1.000
_cell.angle_alpha   90.00
_cell.angle_beta   90.00
_cell.angle_gamma   90.00
#
_symmetry.space_group_name_H-M   'P 1'
#
loop_
_entity.id
_entity.type
_entity.pdbx_description
1 polymer ?
#
loop_
_entity_poly.entity_id
_entity_poly.type
_entity_poly.pdbx_seq_one_letter_code
_entity_poly.pdbx_strand_id
1 'polypeptide(L)'
;MDTDLLLTNVMLYWLTGTAGSSANSYYETAHAGAWGASQRSTVPTGVAVFPMDVSIRSTLELEHTIMHWSEFGRGGHFAAMEAPDLLIGDVRKFFSTLR
;
A
#
# COMPACT_ATOMS: atom_id res chain seq x y z
N MET A 1 -5.39 4.81 16.52
CA MET A 1 -3.92 4.74 16.59
C MET A 1 -3.48 5.27 17.94
N ASP A 2 -2.53 4.60 18.61
CA ASP A 2 -1.98 5.01 19.90
C ASP A 2 -1.17 6.32 19.74
N THR A 3 -1.28 7.23 20.71
CA THR A 3 -0.51 8.48 20.74
C THR A 3 0.99 8.23 20.80
N ASP A 4 1.43 7.21 21.53
CA ASP A 4 2.86 6.89 21.63
C ASP A 4 3.42 6.41 20.29
N LEU A 5 2.62 5.65 19.52
CA LEU A 5 2.97 5.23 18.16
C LEU A 5 3.07 6.43 17.21
N LEU A 6 2.15 7.39 17.32
CA LEU A 6 2.19 8.63 16.53
C LEU A 6 3.45 9.43 16.84
N LEU A 7 3.71 9.69 18.12
CA LEU A 7 4.88 10.44 18.56
C LEU A 7 6.18 9.74 18.16
N THR A 8 6.23 8.41 18.27
CA THR A 8 7.40 7.63 17.81
C THR A 8 7.67 7.87 16.33
N ASN A 9 6.63 7.83 15.49
CA ASN A 9 6.79 8.05 14.05
C ASN A 9 7.26 9.49 13.75
N VAL A 10 6.64 10.49 14.38
CA VAL A 10 7.04 11.91 14.25
C VAL A 10 8.49 12.12 14.70
N MET A 11 8.88 11.53 15.82
CA MET A 11 10.24 11.66 16.36
C MET A 11 11.29 10.99 15.47
N LEU A 12 10.98 9.88 14.80
CA LEU A 12 11.88 9.30 13.81
C LEU A 12 12.15 10.28 12.67
N TYR A 13 11.10 10.87 12.08
CA TYR A 13 11.23 11.84 11.00
C TYR A 13 12.05 13.08 11.42
N TRP A 14 11.85 13.55 12.65
CA TRP A 14 12.57 14.70 13.20
C TRP A 14 14.05 14.38 13.47
N LEU A 15 14.32 13.33 14.25
CA LEU A 15 15.67 13.01 14.70
C LEU A 15 16.60 12.56 13.57
N THR A 16 16.05 11.93 12.51
CA THR A 16 16.83 11.56 11.33
C THR A 16 16.83 12.62 10.24
N GLY A 17 16.11 13.74 10.42
CA GLY A 17 16.03 14.82 9.43
C GLY A 17 15.40 14.41 8.10
N THR A 18 14.47 13.45 8.10
CA THR A 18 13.93 12.81 6.88
C THR A 18 12.59 13.38 6.41
N ALA A 19 11.99 14.31 7.16
CA ALA A 19 10.72 14.94 6.75
C ALA A 19 10.80 15.56 5.35
N GLY A 20 11.84 16.34 5.05
CA GLY A 20 12.02 16.96 3.73
C GLY A 20 12.33 15.96 2.61
N SER A 21 13.25 15.02 2.84
CA SER A 21 13.66 14.06 1.81
C SER A 21 12.53 13.06 1.46
N SER A 22 11.75 12.62 2.45
CA SER A 22 10.57 11.78 2.21
C SER A 22 9.49 12.48 1.37
N ALA A 23 9.40 13.82 1.48
CA ALA A 23 8.44 14.60 0.72
C ALA A 23 8.83 14.78 -0.76
N ASN A 24 10.08 14.46 -1.15
CA ASN A 24 10.52 14.62 -2.54
C ASN A 24 9.72 13.74 -3.50
N SER A 25 9.24 12.57 -3.05
CA SER A 25 8.36 11.72 -3.85
C SER A 25 7.11 12.45 -4.35
N TYR A 26 6.55 13.39 -3.57
CA TYR A 26 5.41 14.19 -4.02
C TYR A 26 5.79 15.12 -5.17
N TYR A 27 6.97 15.72 -5.11
CA TYR A 27 7.49 16.55 -6.20
C TYR A 27 7.66 15.69 -7.46
N GLU A 28 8.33 14.54 -7.35
CA GLU A 28 8.52 13.63 -8.48
C GLU A 28 7.18 13.18 -9.07
N THR A 29 6.23 12.73 -8.25
CA THR A 29 4.91 12.30 -8.71
C THR A 29 4.14 13.43 -9.40
N ALA A 30 4.22 14.66 -8.90
CA ALA A 30 3.57 15.82 -9.51
C ALA A 30 4.20 16.23 -10.86
N HIS A 31 5.47 15.86 -11.09
CA HIS A 31 6.23 16.24 -12.30
C HIS A 31 6.54 15.06 -13.23
N ALA A 32 6.12 13.84 -12.89
CA ALA A 32 6.36 12.62 -13.66
C ALA A 32 5.62 12.56 -15.01
N GLY A 33 4.87 13.61 -15.38
CA GLY A 33 4.02 13.64 -16.58
C GLY A 33 2.71 12.86 -16.38
N ALA A 34 1.99 12.60 -17.48
CA ALA A 34 0.78 11.79 -17.41
C ALA A 34 1.12 10.35 -16.97
N TRP A 35 0.32 9.79 -16.07
CA TRP A 35 0.30 8.37 -15.68
C TRP A 35 -0.20 7.48 -16.85
N GLY A 36 0.32 7.71 -18.05
CA GLY A 36 -0.26 7.28 -19.31
C GLY A 36 0.53 6.15 -19.95
N ALA A 37 -0.09 4.97 -19.97
CA ALA A 37 0.27 3.77 -20.74
C ALA A 37 1.56 3.06 -20.30
N SER A 38 1.66 2.67 -19.01
CA SER A 38 2.46 1.49 -18.71
C SER A 38 1.76 0.26 -19.31
N GLN A 39 2.49 -0.54 -20.08
CA GLN A 39 2.02 -1.84 -20.53
C GLN A 39 1.51 -2.64 -19.31
N ARG A 40 0.35 -3.31 -19.45
CA ARG A 40 -0.22 -4.12 -18.37
C ARG A 40 0.85 -5.03 -17.76
N SER A 41 1.04 -4.93 -16.46
CA SER A 41 2.03 -5.74 -15.75
C SER A 41 1.63 -7.22 -15.81
N THR A 42 2.56 -8.06 -16.26
CA THR A 42 2.41 -9.52 -16.30
C THR A 42 2.78 -10.20 -14.99
N VAL A 43 3.33 -9.45 -14.03
CA VAL A 43 3.74 -9.98 -12.73
C VAL A 43 2.49 -10.31 -11.91
N PRO A 44 2.41 -11.51 -11.30
CA PRO A 44 1.32 -11.85 -10.39
C PRO A 44 1.16 -10.79 -9.29
N THR A 45 -0.03 -10.22 -9.21
CA THR A 45 -0.35 -9.12 -8.28
C THR A 45 -1.43 -9.58 -7.29
N GLY A 46 -1.19 -9.36 -6.00
CA GLY A 46 -2.19 -9.52 -4.95
C GLY A 46 -2.66 -8.17 -4.45
N VAL A 47 -3.96 -8.02 -4.22
CA VAL A 47 -4.56 -6.78 -3.68
C VAL A 47 -5.33 -7.10 -2.40
N ALA A 48 -4.96 -6.41 -1.33
CA ALA A 48 -5.65 -6.46 -0.04
C ALA A 48 -6.33 -5.11 0.21
N VAL A 49 -7.66 -5.09 0.14
CA VAL A 49 -8.46 -3.87 0.32
C VAL A 49 -8.88 -3.78 1.78
N PHE A 50 -8.39 -2.75 2.46
CA PHE A 50 -8.76 -2.41 3.83
C PHE A 50 -9.80 -1.26 3.83
N PRO A 51 -10.53 -1.06 4.94
CA PRO A 51 -11.45 0.06 5.06
C PRO A 51 -10.75 1.40 4.76
N MET A 52 -11.49 2.38 4.22
CA MET A 52 -11.00 3.72 3.85
C MET A 52 -10.11 3.81 2.60
N ASP A 53 -9.55 2.71 2.10
CA ASP A 53 -8.83 2.67 0.81
C ASP A 53 -9.74 2.12 -0.30
N VAL A 54 -10.38 3.02 -1.05
CA VAL A 54 -11.28 2.63 -2.15
C VAL A 54 -10.46 2.12 -3.33
N SER A 55 -10.57 0.81 -3.60
CA SER A 55 -9.97 0.18 -4.79
C SER A 55 -11.06 -0.43 -5.66
N ILE A 56 -11.09 -0.05 -6.94
CA ILE A 56 -12.02 -0.63 -7.92
C ILE A 56 -11.28 -1.72 -8.69
N ARG A 57 -11.63 -2.98 -8.42
CA ARG A 57 -10.98 -4.14 -9.02
C ARG A 57 -10.91 -4.07 -10.54
N SER A 58 -12.02 -3.71 -11.20
CA SER A 58 -12.10 -3.66 -12.66
C SER A 58 -11.17 -2.61 -13.27
N THR A 59 -10.87 -1.52 -12.57
CA THR A 59 -9.90 -0.52 -13.02
C THR A 59 -8.47 -1.06 -12.91
N LEU A 60 -8.14 -1.71 -11.77
CA LEU A 60 -6.80 -2.26 -11.55
C LEU A 60 -6.48 -3.46 -12.45
N GLU A 61 -7.47 -4.25 -12.86
CA GLU A 61 -7.27 -5.37 -13.80
C GLU A 61 -6.83 -4.92 -15.20
N LEU A 62 -7.10 -3.66 -15.58
CA LEU A 62 -6.61 -3.07 -16.83
C LEU A 62 -5.08 -2.92 -16.83
N GLU A 63 -4.50 -2.64 -15.66
CA GLU A 63 -3.08 -2.31 -15.49
C GLU A 63 -2.27 -3.47 -14.89
N HIS A 64 -2.92 -4.42 -14.20
CA HIS A 64 -2.26 -5.47 -13.44
C HIS A 64 -2.81 -6.89 -13.73
N THR A 65 -1.95 -7.89 -13.55
CA THR A 65 -2.33 -9.31 -13.52
C THR A 65 -2.72 -9.70 -12.10
N ILE A 66 -3.94 -9.37 -11.70
CA ILE A 66 -4.46 -9.66 -10.36
C ILE A 66 -4.76 -11.17 -10.24
N MET A 67 -4.05 -11.84 -9.34
CA MET A 67 -4.18 -13.28 -9.05
C MET A 67 -4.79 -13.54 -7.68
N HIS A 68 -4.87 -12.51 -6.83
CA HIS A 68 -5.40 -12.61 -5.47
C HIS A 68 -6.06 -11.28 -5.09
N TRP A 69 -7.27 -11.37 -4.53
CA TRP A 69 -8.06 -10.21 -4.10
C TRP A 69 -8.74 -10.55 -2.78
N SER A 70 -8.52 -9.73 -1.76
CA SER A 70 -9.12 -9.85 -0.44
C SER A 70 -9.69 -8.52 0.00
N GLU A 71 -10.85 -8.53 0.65
CA GLU A 71 -11.47 -7.36 1.26
C GLU A 71 -11.67 -7.61 2.75
N PHE A 72 -11.30 -6.63 3.57
CA PHE A 72 -11.32 -6.74 5.02
C PHE A 72 -12.25 -5.70 5.64
N GLY A 73 -13.01 -6.10 6.66
CA GLY A 73 -13.89 -5.21 7.43
C GLY A 73 -13.20 -4.47 8.59
N ARG A 74 -11.91 -4.70 8.83
CA ARG A 74 -11.12 -4.11 9.91
C ARG A 74 -9.75 -3.70 9.42
N GLY A 75 -9.26 -2.55 9.89
CA GLY A 75 -8.01 -1.92 9.45
C GLY A 75 -8.28 -0.56 8.83
N GLY A 76 -7.28 -0.07 8.09
CA GLY A 76 -7.29 1.26 7.48
C GLY A 76 -6.10 1.44 6.55
N HIS A 77 -5.77 2.70 6.26
CA HIS A 77 -4.61 3.07 5.44
C HIS A 77 -3.29 2.50 5.97
N PHE A 78 -3.16 2.37 7.30
CA PHE A 78 -2.00 1.77 7.95
C PHE A 78 -2.28 0.32 8.35
N ALA A 79 -2.69 -0.52 7.40
CA ALA A 79 -3.08 -1.91 7.64
C ALA A 79 -2.07 -2.72 8.46
N ALA A 80 -0.77 -2.50 8.26
CA ALA A 80 0.29 -3.16 9.03
C ALA A 80 0.28 -2.80 10.52
N MET A 81 -0.20 -1.62 10.88
CA MET A 81 -0.31 -1.15 12.26
C MET A 81 -1.71 -1.41 12.84
N GLU A 82 -2.75 -1.36 12.01
CA GLU A 82 -4.16 -1.43 12.45
C GLU A 82 -4.73 -2.85 12.46
N ALA A 83 -4.29 -3.71 11.54
CA ALA A 83 -4.75 -5.09 11.40
C ALA A 83 -3.60 -6.02 10.94
N PRO A 84 -2.48 -6.09 11.70
CA PRO A 84 -1.30 -6.86 11.31
C PRO A 84 -1.58 -8.34 11.06
N ASP A 85 -2.51 -8.92 11.83
CA ASP A 85 -2.92 -10.32 11.70
C ASP A 85 -3.57 -10.60 10.33
N LEU A 86 -4.43 -9.70 9.87
CA LEU A 86 -5.08 -9.80 8.57
C LEU A 86 -4.07 -9.60 7.43
N LEU A 87 -3.23 -8.57 7.53
CA LEU A 87 -2.21 -8.30 6.50
C LEU A 87 -1.22 -9.47 6.36
N ILE A 88 -0.67 -9.97 7.46
CA ILE A 88 0.29 -11.08 7.44
C ILE A 88 -0.37 -12.36 6.90
N GLY A 89 -1.60 -12.64 7.31
CA GLY A 89 -2.36 -13.79 6.81
C GLY A 89 -2.55 -13.73 5.30
N ASP A 90 -2.90 -12.54 4.78
CA ASP A 90 -3.15 -12.34 3.36
C ASP A 90 -1.87 -12.43 2.52
N VAL A 91 -0.78 -11.79 2.98
CA VAL A 91 0.54 -11.89 2.36
C VAL A 91 0.99 -13.35 2.26
N ARG A 92 0.89 -14.11 3.37
CA ARG A 92 1.26 -15.53 3.37
C ARG A 92 0.40 -16.35 2.41
N LYS A 93 -0.91 -16.10 2.40
CA LYS A 93 -1.84 -16.78 1.49
C LYS A 93 -1.47 -16.52 0.04
N PHE A 94 -1.24 -15.26 -0.34
CA PHE A 94 -0.82 -14.90 -1.69
C PHE A 94 0.47 -15.63 -2.09
N PHE A 95 1.54 -15.48 -1.31
CA PHE A 95 2.83 -16.08 -1.65
C PHE A 95 2.83 -17.62 -1.59
N SER A 96 1.95 -18.25 -0.81
CA SER A 96 1.81 -19.72 -0.83
C SER A 96 1.34 -20.29 -2.18
N THR A 97 0.72 -19.44 -3.03
CA THR A 97 0.27 -19.81 -4.37
C THR A 97 1.32 -19.57 -5.46
N LEU A 98 2.37 -18.81 -5.12
CA LEU A 98 3.49 -18.52 -6.01
C LEU A 98 4.61 -19.54 -5.75
N ARG A 99 5.18 -20.09 -6.81
CA ARG A 99 6.30 -21.02 -6.76
C ARG A 99 7.61 -20.34 -7.12
#